data_AF-A0A9P6R9H9-F1
#
_entry.id   AF-A0A9P6R9H9-F1
#
_cell.length_a   1.000
_cell.length_b   1.000
_cell.length_c   1.000
_cell.angle_alpha   90.00
_cell.angle_beta   90.00
_cell.angle_gamma   90.00
#
_symmetry.space_group_name_H-M   'P 1'
#
loop_
_entity.id
_entity.type
_entity.pdbx_description
1 polymer ?
#
loop_
_entity_poly.entity_id
_entity_poly.type
_entity_poly.pdbx_seq_one_letter_code
_entity_poly.pdbx_strand_id
1 'polypeptide(L)'
;MPDIISHMSNAHIDEESYRKIMRFLFELIKEKNMESMTEKLCQRFKNTDEPRGWRDIAFCLSMLPFKTEKSFKRLLEGFPSYKDKVLEDQVFKYLSDIIAKGRAIKPPKPEMKPIIDEFEAKLREFKAKGDEVNETEAKVISAVKKGGRKVGRKTGSTLAGLNVKGVPAPAKARLQSDH
;
A
#
# COMPACT_ATOMS: atom_id res chain seq x y z
N MET A 1 15.72 3.10 -14.40
CA MET A 1 15.67 2.50 -13.05
C MET A 1 14.24 2.36 -12.50
N PRO A 2 13.34 3.38 -12.55
CA PRO A 2 11.96 3.18 -12.11
C PRO A 2 11.23 2.07 -12.88
N ASP A 3 11.68 1.76 -14.10
CA ASP A 3 11.17 0.65 -14.92
C ASP A 3 11.65 -0.72 -14.43
N ILE A 4 12.88 -0.80 -13.90
CA ILE A 4 13.41 -2.04 -13.28
C ILE A 4 12.65 -2.31 -11.99
N ILE A 5 12.40 -1.28 -11.18
CA ILE A 5 11.54 -1.36 -9.99
C ILE A 5 10.15 -1.87 -10.38
N SER A 6 9.58 -1.36 -11.47
CA SER A 6 8.30 -1.85 -12.02
C SER A 6 8.33 -3.32 -12.34
N HIS A 7 9.32 -3.71 -13.14
CA HIS A 7 9.37 -5.02 -13.73
C HIS A 7 9.67 -6.07 -12.67
N MET A 8 10.53 -5.74 -11.71
CA MET A 8 10.93 -6.63 -10.65
C MET A 8 9.90 -6.75 -9.53
N SER A 9 9.16 -5.68 -9.19
CA SER A 9 8.06 -5.77 -8.22
C SER A 9 6.89 -6.59 -8.76
N ASN A 10 6.75 -6.69 -10.09
CA ASN A 10 5.74 -7.52 -10.76
C ASN A 10 6.24 -8.93 -11.10
N ALA A 11 7.53 -9.21 -10.91
CA ALA A 11 8.09 -10.53 -11.15
C ALA A 11 7.80 -11.44 -9.94
N HIS A 12 7.67 -12.75 -10.17
CA HIS A 12 7.56 -13.78 -9.12
C HIS A 12 8.89 -13.99 -8.35
N ILE A 13 9.62 -12.92 -8.09
CA ILE A 13 10.82 -12.89 -7.25
C ILE A 13 10.34 -12.74 -5.80
N ASP A 14 11.03 -13.32 -4.83
CA ASP A 14 10.75 -13.08 -3.41
C ASP A 14 11.29 -11.72 -2.95
N GLU A 15 10.76 -11.18 -1.86
CA GLU A 15 11.17 -9.85 -1.39
C GLU A 15 12.64 -9.76 -0.96
N GLU A 16 13.24 -10.86 -0.50
CA GLU A 16 14.63 -10.83 -0.05
C GLU A 16 15.59 -10.73 -1.23
N SER A 17 15.35 -11.52 -2.27
CA SER A 17 16.06 -11.43 -3.54
C SER A 17 15.89 -10.07 -4.19
N TYR A 18 14.68 -9.52 -4.19
CA TYR A 18 14.42 -8.15 -4.66
C TYR A 18 15.29 -7.15 -3.90
N ARG A 19 15.29 -7.20 -2.57
CA ARG A 19 16.09 -6.30 -1.72
C ARG A 19 17.59 -6.41 -2.01
N LYS A 20 18.12 -7.62 -2.21
CA LYS A 20 19.54 -7.84 -2.54
C LYS A 20 19.90 -7.21 -3.89
N ILE A 21 19.10 -7.48 -4.92
CA ILE A 21 19.34 -6.93 -6.27
C ILE A 21 19.23 -5.41 -6.23
N MET A 22 18.21 -4.86 -5.57
CA MET A 22 18.01 -3.42 -5.50
C MET A 22 19.13 -2.70 -4.76
N ARG A 23 19.68 -3.28 -3.68
CA ARG A 23 20.89 -2.75 -3.02
C ARG A 23 22.07 -2.71 -3.98
N PHE A 24 22.34 -3.82 -4.67
CA PHE A 24 23.42 -3.90 -5.65
C PHE A 24 23.24 -2.87 -6.78
N LEU A 25 22.03 -2.70 -7.32
CA LEU A 25 21.76 -1.71 -8.35
C LEU A 25 21.96 -0.27 -7.84
N PHE A 26 21.55 0.03 -6.61
CA PHE A 26 21.75 1.36 -6.02
C PHE A 26 23.24 1.67 -5.77
N GLU A 27 24.05 0.68 -5.43
CA GLU A 27 25.52 0.83 -5.30
C GLU A 27 26.19 1.17 -6.62
N LEU A 28 25.66 0.66 -7.74
CA LEU A 28 26.17 0.95 -9.09
C LEU A 28 25.76 2.32 -9.62
N ILE A 29 24.71 2.94 -9.05
CA ILE A 29 24.17 4.21 -9.53
C ILE A 29 24.92 5.38 -8.89
N LYS A 30 25.46 6.26 -9.73
CA LYS A 30 26.11 7.51 -9.29
C LYS A 30 25.08 8.51 -8.74
N GLU A 31 25.46 9.25 -7.69
CA GLU A 31 24.62 10.20 -6.93
C GLU A 31 24.11 11.43 -7.71
N LYS A 32 24.30 11.52 -9.02
CA LYS A 32 24.07 12.76 -9.80
C LYS A 32 22.61 13.17 -9.95
N ASN A 33 21.65 12.24 -9.84
CA ASN A 33 20.23 12.49 -10.17
C ASN A 33 19.24 12.04 -9.06
N MET A 34 19.64 12.13 -7.80
CA MET A 34 18.84 11.63 -6.67
C MET A 34 17.50 12.37 -6.50
N GLU A 35 17.44 13.67 -6.83
CA GLU A 35 16.20 14.45 -6.80
C GLU A 35 15.17 13.93 -7.81
N SER A 36 15.59 13.73 -9.07
CA SER A 36 14.73 13.17 -10.11
C SER A 36 14.30 11.73 -9.79
N MET A 37 15.16 10.97 -9.12
CA MET A 37 14.81 9.62 -8.67
C MET A 37 13.74 9.65 -7.57
N THR A 38 13.88 10.56 -6.60
CA THR A 38 12.89 10.76 -5.53
C THR A 38 11.51 11.08 -6.13
N GLU A 39 11.47 12.03 -7.06
CA GLU A 39 10.23 12.45 -7.72
C GLU A 39 9.57 11.29 -8.48
N LYS A 40 10.34 10.54 -9.28
CA LYS A 40 9.82 9.40 -10.05
C LYS A 40 9.31 8.27 -9.14
N LEU A 41 9.96 8.02 -8.01
CA LEU A 41 9.49 7.03 -7.02
C LEU A 41 8.19 7.49 -6.35
N CYS A 42 8.08 8.78 -5.99
CA CYS A 42 6.85 9.33 -5.45
C CYS A 42 5.69 9.26 -6.45
N GLN A 43 5.93 9.53 -7.73
CA GLN A 43 4.92 9.34 -8.79
C GLN A 43 4.53 7.88 -8.93
N ARG A 44 5.49 6.96 -8.80
CA ARG A 44 5.24 5.52 -8.91
C ARG A 44 4.31 4.99 -7.82
N PHE A 45 4.40 5.53 -6.61
CA PHE A 45 3.45 5.22 -5.53
C PHE A 45 1.99 5.45 -5.92
N LYS A 46 1.73 6.50 -6.73
CA LYS A 46 0.39 6.85 -7.18
C LYS A 46 -0.20 5.80 -8.13
N ASN A 47 0.64 5.14 -8.91
CA ASN A 47 0.26 4.19 -9.96
C ASN A 47 0.44 2.73 -9.53
N THR A 48 0.60 2.50 -8.23
CA THR A 48 0.78 1.16 -7.67
C THR A 48 -0.35 0.92 -6.70
N ASP A 49 -1.11 -0.16 -6.90
CA ASP A 49 -2.27 -0.51 -6.05
C ASP A 49 -1.99 -1.72 -5.15
N GLU A 50 -0.83 -2.37 -5.33
CA GLU A 50 -0.46 -3.55 -4.56
C GLU A 50 0.38 -3.17 -3.32
N PRO A 51 0.02 -3.67 -2.11
CA PRO A 51 0.79 -3.42 -0.89
C PRO A 51 2.27 -3.76 -1.00
N ARG A 52 2.59 -4.86 -1.69
CA ARG A 52 3.97 -5.25 -1.96
C ARG A 52 4.73 -4.17 -2.73
N GLY A 53 4.14 -3.65 -3.79
CA GLY A 53 4.73 -2.57 -4.58
C GLY A 53 4.95 -1.30 -3.74
N TRP A 54 4.05 -0.97 -2.81
CA TRP A 54 4.26 0.15 -1.89
C TRP A 54 5.49 -0.07 -1.00
N ARG A 55 5.65 -1.27 -0.45
CA ARG A 55 6.82 -1.63 0.38
C ARG A 55 8.12 -1.56 -0.41
N ASP A 56 8.11 -2.03 -1.65
CA ASP A 56 9.29 -2.00 -2.53
C ASP A 56 9.70 -0.58 -2.90
N ILE A 57 8.74 0.29 -3.25
CA ILE A 57 9.02 1.69 -3.56
C ILE A 57 9.48 2.43 -2.30
N ALA A 58 8.87 2.19 -1.15
CA ALA A 58 9.30 2.74 0.14
C ALA A 58 10.73 2.32 0.48
N PHE A 59 11.06 1.04 0.28
CA PHE A 59 12.40 0.52 0.45
C PHE A 59 13.40 1.25 -0.45
N CYS A 60 13.06 1.44 -1.73
CA CYS A 60 13.90 2.19 -2.68
C CYS A 60 14.12 3.63 -2.27
N LEU A 61 13.07 4.34 -1.83
CA LEU A 61 13.21 5.68 -1.28
C LEU A 61 14.17 5.68 -0.09
N SER A 62 14.04 4.72 0.84
CA SER A 62 14.90 4.64 2.01
C SER A 62 16.39 4.47 1.69
N MET A 63 16.74 3.92 0.52
CA MET A 63 18.13 3.75 0.09
C MET A 63 18.77 5.03 -0.43
N LEU A 64 17.98 6.07 -0.73
CA LEU A 64 18.52 7.33 -1.21
C LEU A 64 19.34 8.03 -0.11
N PRO A 65 20.47 8.67 -0.48
CA PRO A 65 21.38 9.23 0.51
C PRO A 65 20.83 10.50 1.20
N PHE A 66 19.76 11.11 0.67
CA PHE A 66 19.10 12.34 1.18
C PHE A 66 20.06 13.38 1.78
N LYS A 67 21.21 13.62 1.14
CA LYS A 67 22.29 14.47 1.67
C LYS A 67 21.99 15.97 1.58
N THR A 68 20.90 16.38 0.93
CA THR A 68 20.60 17.79 0.62
C THR A 68 19.18 18.15 1.04
N GLU A 69 18.99 19.40 1.45
CA GLU A 69 17.66 20.00 1.69
C GLU A 69 16.73 19.80 0.49
N LYS A 70 17.22 20.00 -0.73
CA LYS A 70 16.44 19.82 -1.96
C LYS A 70 15.85 18.41 -2.09
N SER A 71 16.63 17.37 -1.78
CA SER A 71 16.15 15.98 -1.85
C SER A 71 15.01 15.69 -0.86
N PHE A 72 15.08 16.25 0.35
CA PHE A 72 14.01 16.14 1.34
C PHE A 72 12.77 16.94 0.94
N LYS A 73 12.92 18.14 0.37
CA LYS A 73 11.79 18.91 -0.16
C LYS A 73 11.05 18.14 -1.25
N ARG A 74 11.76 17.47 -2.16
CA ARG A 74 11.13 16.60 -3.17
C ARG A 74 10.35 15.44 -2.57
N LEU A 75 10.86 14.85 -1.49
CA LEU A 75 10.13 13.81 -0.76
C LEU A 75 8.82 14.35 -0.17
N LEU A 76 8.86 15.53 0.44
CA LEU A 76 7.69 16.21 1.01
C LEU A 76 6.66 16.63 -0.05
N GLU A 77 7.11 17.18 -1.18
CA GLU A 77 6.25 17.54 -2.31
C GLU A 77 5.53 16.30 -2.87
N GLY A 78 6.20 15.15 -2.86
CA GLY A 78 5.64 13.87 -3.27
C GLY A 78 4.66 13.24 -2.27
N PHE A 79 4.57 13.76 -1.04
CA PHE A 79 3.75 13.19 0.05
C PHE A 79 2.30 12.90 -0.33
N PRO A 80 1.58 13.76 -1.08
CA PRO A 80 0.20 13.48 -1.48
C PRO A 80 0.02 12.19 -2.28
N SER A 81 1.06 11.69 -2.95
CA SER A 81 1.01 10.47 -3.76
C SER A 81 1.04 9.18 -2.92
N TYR A 82 1.56 9.25 -1.70
CA TYR A 82 1.76 8.08 -0.83
C TYR A 82 1.19 8.21 0.58
N LYS A 83 0.57 9.34 0.93
CA LYS A 83 -0.03 9.60 2.26
C LYS A 83 -0.99 8.51 2.74
N ASP A 84 -1.78 7.92 1.84
CA ASP A 84 -2.76 6.88 2.13
C ASP A 84 -2.13 5.49 2.33
N LYS A 85 -0.87 5.32 1.91
CA LYS A 85 -0.09 4.10 2.08
C LYS A 85 0.74 4.08 3.37
N VAL A 86 0.78 5.20 4.10
CA VAL A 86 1.55 5.36 5.36
C VAL A 86 1.01 4.45 6.48
N LEU A 87 -0.21 3.94 6.36
CA LEU A 87 -0.80 3.00 7.32
C LEU A 87 -0.11 1.63 7.32
N GLU A 88 0.45 1.22 6.19
CA GLU A 88 1.21 -0.03 6.06
C GLU A 88 2.50 0.08 6.89
N ASP A 89 2.68 -0.83 7.85
CA ASP A 89 3.75 -0.76 8.85
C ASP A 89 5.15 -0.73 8.23
N GLN A 90 5.37 -1.52 7.17
CA GLN A 90 6.66 -1.56 6.51
C GLN A 90 6.94 -0.26 5.75
N VAL A 91 5.93 0.36 5.13
CA VAL A 91 6.06 1.66 4.46
C VAL A 91 6.40 2.73 5.49
N PHE A 92 5.66 2.78 6.61
CA PHE A 92 5.94 3.69 7.71
C PHE A 92 7.37 3.55 8.24
N LYS A 93 7.82 2.30 8.44
CA LYS A 93 9.18 1.99 8.89
C LYS A 93 10.23 2.56 7.93
N TYR A 94 10.11 2.30 6.63
CA TYR A 94 11.07 2.80 5.65
C TYR A 94 11.08 4.34 5.56
N LEU A 95 9.93 4.99 5.68
CA LEU A 95 9.86 6.47 5.72
C LEU A 95 10.47 7.03 7.02
N SER A 96 10.31 6.32 8.15
CA SER A 96 10.96 6.64 9.42
C SER A 96 12.48 6.47 9.36
N ASP A 97 12.97 5.45 8.64
CA ASP A 97 14.40 5.24 8.41
C ASP A 97 15.01 6.42 7.63
N ILE A 98 14.27 7.04 6.71
CA ILE A 98 14.71 8.26 6.00
C ILE A 98 14.92 9.41 6.99
N ILE A 99 13.98 9.61 7.92
CA ILE A 99 14.08 10.63 8.97
C ILE A 99 15.32 10.38 9.84
N ALA A 100 15.49 9.15 10.32
CA ALA A 100 16.63 8.77 11.14
C ALA A 100 17.96 9.03 10.41
N LYS A 101 18.04 8.70 9.11
CA LYS A 101 19.21 9.00 8.27
C LYS A 101 19.45 10.49 8.13
N GLY A 102 18.41 11.28 7.84
CA GLY A 102 18.50 12.74 7.76
C GLY A 102 19.04 13.37 9.05
N ARG A 103 18.59 12.89 10.21
CA ARG A 103 19.06 13.35 11.53
C ARG A 103 20.50 12.91 11.84
N ALA A 104 20.94 11.78 11.29
CA ALA A 104 22.26 11.22 11.50
C ALA A 104 23.35 11.77 10.55
N ILE A 105 23.01 12.67 9.63
CA ILE A 105 23.98 13.30 8.71
C ILE A 105 25.05 14.05 9.50
N LYS A 106 26.32 13.83 9.13
CA LYS A 106 27.48 14.52 9.70
C LYS A 106 28.26 15.27 8.60
N PRO A 107 28.59 16.57 8.78
CA PRO A 107 28.18 17.41 9.91
C PRO A 107 26.66 17.69 9.89
N PRO A 108 26.03 17.98 11.05
CA PRO A 108 24.62 18.31 11.11
C PRO A 108 24.29 19.51 10.22
N LYS A 109 23.19 19.40 9.47
CA LYS A 109 22.70 20.44 8.58
C LYS A 109 21.48 21.13 9.20
N PRO A 110 21.65 22.28 9.89
CA PRO A 110 20.55 22.94 10.57
C PRO A 110 19.39 23.32 9.64
N GLU A 111 19.68 23.62 8.37
CA GLU A 111 18.69 23.91 7.32
C GLU A 111 17.79 22.71 7.00
N MET A 112 18.26 21.48 7.24
CA MET A 112 17.48 20.27 7.00
C MET A 112 16.54 19.91 8.17
N LYS A 113 16.89 20.31 9.39
CA LYS A 113 16.10 20.00 10.60
C LYS A 113 14.62 20.36 10.47
N PRO A 114 14.22 21.60 10.10
CA PRO A 114 12.80 21.96 10.02
C PRO A 114 12.04 21.12 8.99
N ILE A 115 12.71 20.72 7.91
CA ILE A 115 12.12 19.93 6.82
C ILE A 115 11.92 18.48 7.28
N ILE A 116 12.89 17.93 8.00
CA ILE A 116 12.79 16.59 8.59
C ILE A 116 11.68 16.58 9.65
N ASP A 117 11.61 17.61 10.49
CA ASP A 117 10.59 17.74 11.54
C ASP A 117 9.18 17.84 10.94
N GLU A 118 9.01 18.63 9.86
CA GLU A 118 7.74 18.72 9.12
C GLU A 118 7.33 17.36 8.53
N PHE A 119 8.28 16.64 7.93
CA PHE A 119 8.03 15.32 7.36
C PHE A 119 7.63 14.30 8.43
N GLU A 120 8.32 14.31 9.58
CA GLU A 120 7.98 13.44 10.71
C GLU A 120 6.60 13.75 11.28
N ALA A 121 6.26 15.03 11.43
CA ALA A 121 4.93 15.45 11.91
C ALA A 121 3.82 14.93 10.99
N LYS A 122 3.99 15.09 9.67
CA LYS A 122 3.05 14.56 8.67
C LYS A 122 2.91 13.04 8.75
N LEU A 123 4.00 12.29 8.90
CA LEU A 123 3.90 10.82 9.03
C LEU A 123 3.11 10.41 10.27
N ARG A 124 3.39 11.04 11.42
CA ARG A 124 2.72 10.73 12.69
C ARG A 124 1.23 11.09 12.64
N GLU A 125 0.87 12.23 12.06
CA GLU A 125 -0.51 12.66 11.92
C GLU A 125 -1.34 11.63 11.12
N PHE A 126 -0.80 11.13 10.02
CA PHE A 126 -1.49 10.16 9.18
C PHE A 126 -1.56 8.76 9.81
N LYS A 127 -0.54 8.35 10.57
CA LYS A 127 -0.59 7.10 11.33
C LYS A 127 -1.67 7.17 12.43
N ALA A 128 -1.70 8.25 13.20
CA ALA A 128 -2.70 8.46 14.25
C ALA A 128 -4.14 8.51 13.71
N LYS A 129 -4.36 9.22 12.60
CA LYS A 129 -5.67 9.27 11.93
C LYS A 129 -6.14 7.91 11.44
N GLY A 130 -5.23 7.04 10.97
CA GLY A 130 -5.60 5.69 10.55
C GLY A 130 -5.97 4.76 11.69
N ASP A 131 -5.28 4.89 12.84
CA ASP A 131 -5.61 4.11 14.03
C ASP A 131 -7.00 4.48 14.58
N GLU A 132 -7.37 5.77 14.58
CA GLU A 132 -8.71 6.23 14.99
C GLU A 132 -9.84 5.71 14.07
N VAL A 133 -9.61 5.68 12.75
CA VAL A 133 -10.58 5.17 11.76
C VAL A 133 -10.74 3.64 11.89
N ASN A 134 -9.62 2.92 12.05
CA ASN A 134 -9.66 1.46 12.19
C ASN A 134 -10.35 1.01 13.49
N GLU A 135 -10.13 1.75 14.60
CA GLU A 135 -10.84 1.50 15.86
C GLU A 135 -12.35 1.79 15.78
N THR A 136 -12.75 2.86 15.08
CA THR A 136 -14.18 3.19 14.93
C THR A 136 -14.90 2.19 14.03
N GLU A 137 -14.28 1.73 12.94
CA GLU A 137 -14.84 0.68 12.07
C GLU A 137 -14.96 -0.67 12.79
N ALA A 138 -13.95 -1.08 13.57
CA ALA A 138 -14.00 -2.31 14.36
C ALA A 138 -15.14 -2.30 15.41
N LYS A 139 -15.43 -1.14 16.00
CA LYS A 139 -16.54 -0.95 16.95
C LYS A 139 -17.92 -1.01 16.26
N VAL A 140 -18.05 -0.48 15.04
CA VAL A 140 -19.30 -0.55 14.25
C VAL A 140 -19.60 -1.98 13.78
N ILE A 141 -18.59 -2.72 13.29
CA ILE A 141 -18.77 -4.12 12.86
C ILE A 141 -19.17 -5.03 14.03
N SER A 142 -18.57 -4.82 15.21
CA SER A 142 -18.91 -5.59 16.42
C SER A 142 -20.29 -5.24 17.00
N ALA A 143 -20.76 -4.00 16.83
CA ALA A 143 -22.13 -3.59 17.17
C ALA A 143 -23.19 -4.21 16.24
N VAL A 144 -22.94 -4.24 14.92
CA VAL A 144 -23.82 -4.90 13.94
C VAL A 144 -23.94 -6.41 14.19
N LYS A 145 -22.84 -7.10 14.55
CA LYS A 145 -22.87 -8.53 14.87
C LYS A 145 -23.69 -8.87 16.12
N LYS A 146 -23.88 -7.94 17.06
CA LYS A 146 -24.74 -8.14 18.24
C LYS A 146 -26.23 -7.83 17.99
N GLY A 147 -26.58 -7.15 16.90
CA GLY A 147 -27.97 -6.79 16.55
C GLY A 147 -28.77 -7.85 15.78
N GLY A 148 -28.11 -8.86 15.20
CA GLY A 148 -28.73 -9.79 14.24
C GLY A 148 -29.25 -11.12 14.78
N ARG A 149 -29.71 -11.22 16.04
CA ARG A 149 -30.22 -12.50 16.59
C ARG A 149 -31.55 -12.39 17.33
N LYS A 150 -32.59 -11.87 16.67
CA LYS A 150 -34.00 -12.09 17.08
C LYS A 150 -34.93 -12.07 15.87
N VAL A 151 -35.10 -13.23 15.22
CA VAL A 151 -36.33 -13.52 14.45
C VAL A 151 -36.89 -14.86 14.95
N GLY A 152 -38.03 -14.72 15.64
CA GLY A 152 -39.11 -15.67 15.93
C GLY A 152 -38.87 -17.17 15.89
N ARG A 153 -38.78 -17.78 17.07
CA ARG A 153 -39.22 -19.16 17.31
C ARG A 153 -40.70 -19.12 17.68
N LYS A 154 -41.60 -19.56 16.78
CA LYS A 154 -42.94 -20.07 17.15
C LYS A 154 -43.30 -21.29 16.28
N THR A 155 -43.74 -22.29 17.02
CA THR A 155 -44.17 -23.67 16.74
C THR A 155 -45.37 -23.80 15.81
N GLY A 156 -45.43 -24.90 15.04
CA GLY A 156 -46.64 -25.37 14.37
C GLY A 156 -46.39 -26.56 13.44
N SER A 157 -46.58 -27.78 13.94
CA SER A 157 -46.65 -29.03 13.18
C SER A 157 -47.99 -29.10 12.44
N THR A 158 -47.99 -29.43 11.13
CA THR A 158 -48.94 -30.35 10.48
C THR A 158 -48.53 -30.59 9.01
N LEU A 159 -48.36 -31.86 8.67
CA LEU A 159 -48.31 -32.41 7.31
C LEU A 159 -49.68 -32.27 6.63
N ALA A 160 -49.73 -31.80 5.38
CA ALA A 160 -50.65 -32.28 4.33
C ALA A 160 -50.48 -31.50 3.01
N GLY A 161 -50.45 -32.20 1.88
CA GLY A 161 -50.95 -31.67 0.60
C GLY A 161 -49.94 -31.55 -0.55
N LEU A 162 -49.85 -32.62 -1.36
CA LEU A 162 -49.30 -32.61 -2.72
C LEU A 162 -50.04 -31.60 -3.62
N ASN A 163 -49.35 -30.96 -4.58
CA ASN A 163 -49.61 -31.20 -6.02
C ASN A 163 -48.52 -30.60 -6.93
N VAL A 164 -48.23 -31.34 -7.99
CA VAL A 164 -47.21 -31.16 -9.03
C VAL A 164 -47.71 -30.22 -10.13
N LYS A 165 -46.82 -29.44 -10.77
CA LYS A 165 -46.64 -29.34 -12.25
C LYS A 165 -45.77 -28.15 -12.66
N GLY A 166 -44.79 -28.42 -13.54
CA GLY A 166 -44.25 -27.41 -14.45
C GLY A 166 -42.73 -27.31 -14.56
N VAL A 167 -42.06 -28.37 -15.03
CA VAL A 167 -40.74 -28.24 -15.65
C VAL A 167 -40.93 -28.21 -17.17
N PRO A 168 -40.21 -27.34 -17.89
CA PRO A 168 -39.61 -27.74 -19.15
C PRO A 168 -38.08 -27.63 -19.09
N ALA A 169 -37.46 -28.65 -19.66
CA ALA A 169 -36.02 -28.93 -19.75
C ALA A 169 -35.27 -27.96 -20.69
N PRO A 170 -33.92 -27.91 -20.62
CA PRO A 170 -33.10 -26.97 -21.38
C PRO A 170 -32.95 -27.37 -22.86
N ALA A 171 -33.06 -26.40 -23.76
CA ALA A 171 -32.83 -26.58 -25.19
C ALA A 171 -31.32 -26.70 -25.49
N LYS A 172 -30.93 -27.84 -26.09
CA LYS A 172 -29.66 -28.04 -26.80
C LYS A 172 -29.82 -27.56 -28.25
N ALA A 173 -28.92 -26.71 -28.73
CA ALA A 173 -28.66 -26.48 -30.17
C ALA A 173 -27.13 -26.48 -30.34
N ARG A 174 -26.54 -27.62 -30.72
CA ARG A 174 -26.29 -28.11 -32.09
C ARG A 174 -25.05 -27.44 -32.70
N LEU A 175 -23.96 -28.21 -32.62
CA LEU A 175 -22.82 -28.13 -33.53
C LEU A 175 -23.30 -28.31 -34.98
N GLN A 176 -22.83 -27.44 -35.86
CA GLN A 176 -22.67 -27.75 -37.28
C GLN A 176 -21.39 -27.06 -37.76
N SER A 177 -20.37 -27.89 -37.96
CA SER A 177 -19.36 -27.76 -39.00
C SER A 177 -20.03 -27.61 -40.37
N ASP A 178 -19.51 -26.74 -41.24
CA ASP A 178 -19.19 -27.06 -42.65
C ASP A 178 -18.58 -25.85 -43.36
N HIS A 179 -17.47 -26.14 -44.06
CA HIS A 179 -16.71 -25.39 -45.06
C HIS A 179 -15.91 -24.11 -44.71
#